data_AF-A0A359L2G0-F1
#
_entry.id   AF-A0A359L2G0-F1
#
_cell.length_a   1.000
_cell.length_b   1.000
_cell.length_c   1.000
_cell.angle_alpha   90.00
_cell.angle_beta   90.00
_cell.angle_gamma   90.00
#
_symmetry.space_group_name_H-M   'P 1'
#
loop_
_entity.id
_entity.type
_entity.pdbx_description
1 polymer ?
#
loop_
_entity_poly.entity_id
_entity_poly.type
_entity_poly.pdbx_seq_one_letter_code
_entity_poly.pdbx_strand_id
1 'polypeptide(L)'
;MSTETIGEKLRQLREENNLPLRKVAALIDIDVAILSKMERGERKLTKEIVLKLANTYKYNVDELLVLFLSERIMYEIQDEALGEKALKVAERRVKYLKENKGK
;
A
#
# COMPACT_ATOMS: atom_id res chain seq x y z
N MET A 1 9.98 12.81 -6.99
CA MET A 1 8.94 12.14 -6.18
C MET A 1 8.83 10.73 -6.73
N SER A 2 9.14 9.74 -5.91
CA SER A 2 9.27 8.35 -6.36
C SER A 2 7.94 7.86 -6.90
N THR A 3 7.91 7.43 -8.17
CA THR A 3 6.76 6.76 -8.82
C THR A 3 6.64 5.29 -8.40
N GLU A 4 7.16 4.98 -7.22
CA GLU A 4 7.30 3.62 -6.73
C GLU A 4 5.95 3.10 -6.25
N THR A 5 5.60 1.92 -6.73
CA THR A 5 4.42 1.19 -6.29
C THR A 5 4.66 0.54 -4.92
N ILE A 6 3.60 0.28 -4.18
CA ILE A 6 3.71 -0.50 -2.95
C ILE A 6 4.27 -1.91 -3.21
N GLY A 7 3.94 -2.50 -4.36
CA GLY A 7 4.49 -3.80 -4.77
C GLY A 7 6.01 -3.76 -4.89
N GLU A 8 6.54 -2.77 -5.60
CA GLU A 8 7.98 -2.54 -5.75
C GLU A 8 8.65 -2.25 -4.40
N LYS A 9 8.04 -1.42 -3.55
CA LYS A 9 8.58 -1.13 -2.22
C LYS A 9 8.67 -2.39 -1.37
N LEU A 10 7.64 -3.23 -1.36
CA LEU A 10 7.63 -4.49 -0.61
C LEU A 10 8.66 -5.48 -1.14
N ARG A 11 8.86 -5.51 -2.46
CA ARG A 11 9.92 -6.31 -3.08
C ARG A 11 11.31 -5.87 -2.61
N GLN A 12 11.58 -4.56 -2.61
CA GLN A 12 12.84 -4.02 -2.10
C GLN A 12 13.06 -4.41 -0.65
N LEU A 13 12.07 -4.20 0.21
CA LEU A 13 12.16 -4.57 1.63
C LEU A 13 12.43 -6.07 1.82
N ARG A 14 11.82 -6.92 1.00
CA ARG A 14 12.08 -8.36 1.01
C ARG A 14 13.54 -8.67 0.67
N GLU A 15 14.06 -8.05 -0.39
CA GLU A 15 15.41 -8.26 -0.89
C GLU A 15 16.46 -7.70 0.09
N GLU A 16 16.24 -6.53 0.68
CA GLU A 16 17.06 -5.94 1.75
C GLU A 16 17.14 -6.84 2.99
N ASN A 17 16.04 -7.51 3.34
CA ASN A 17 15.99 -8.49 4.42
C ASN A 17 16.59 -9.86 4.03
N ASN A 18 17.10 -10.03 2.81
CA ASN A 18 17.61 -11.29 2.27
C ASN A 18 16.60 -12.45 2.37
N LEU A 19 15.30 -12.15 2.24
CA LEU A 19 14.24 -13.14 2.37
C LEU A 19 13.84 -13.67 0.99
N PRO A 20 13.89 -15.00 0.76
CA PRO A 20 13.33 -15.56 -0.46
C PRO A 20 11.79 -15.50 -0.41
N LEU A 21 11.14 -15.33 -1.56
CA LEU A 21 9.67 -15.27 -1.69
C LEU A 21 8.97 -16.40 -0.91
N ARG A 22 9.48 -17.63 -1.02
CA ARG A 22 8.93 -18.82 -0.32
C ARG A 22 8.85 -18.65 1.19
N LYS A 23 9.82 -17.97 1.81
CA LYS A 23 9.86 -17.78 3.26
C LYS A 23 8.83 -16.75 3.69
N VAL A 24 8.72 -15.64 2.96
CA VAL A 24 7.72 -14.60 3.26
C VAL A 24 6.31 -15.11 3.03
N ALA A 25 6.07 -15.79 1.91
CA ALA A 25 4.77 -16.35 1.57
C ALA A 25 4.26 -17.30 2.66
N ALA A 26 5.14 -18.16 3.18
CA ALA A 26 4.82 -19.03 4.31
C ALA A 26 4.54 -18.26 5.62
N LEU A 27 5.29 -17.17 5.90
CA LEU A 27 5.10 -16.36 7.12
C LEU A 27 3.76 -15.62 7.15
N ILE A 28 3.23 -15.25 6.00
CA ILE A 28 1.97 -14.50 5.89
C ILE A 28 0.79 -15.35 5.39
N ASP A 29 1.02 -16.67 5.27
CA ASP A 29 0.05 -17.70 4.87
C ASP A 29 -0.59 -17.45 3.50
N ILE A 30 0.24 -17.25 2.48
CA ILE A 30 -0.20 -17.13 1.07
C ILE A 30 0.67 -17.94 0.12
N ASP A 31 0.18 -18.15 -1.10
CA ASP A 31 0.95 -18.78 -2.16
C ASP A 31 2.11 -17.88 -2.67
N VAL A 32 3.23 -18.52 -3.02
CA VAL A 32 4.45 -17.83 -3.50
C VAL A 32 4.20 -17.04 -4.77
N ALA A 33 3.40 -17.56 -5.70
CA ALA A 33 3.03 -16.87 -6.93
C ALA A 33 2.10 -15.69 -6.66
N ILE A 34 1.26 -15.76 -5.62
CA ILE A 34 0.43 -14.61 -5.18
C ILE A 34 1.34 -13.49 -4.68
N LEU A 35 2.28 -13.78 -3.78
CA LEU A 35 3.23 -12.77 -3.30
C LEU A 35 4.04 -12.17 -4.46
N SER A 36 4.50 -13.02 -5.38
CA SER A 36 5.25 -12.60 -6.55
C SER A 36 4.46 -11.66 -7.47
N LYS A 37 3.15 -11.92 -7.67
CA LYS A 37 2.27 -11.03 -8.43
C LYS A 37 2.00 -9.71 -7.70
N MET A 38 1.90 -9.73 -6.37
CA MET A 38 1.74 -8.52 -5.56
C MET A 38 2.97 -7.61 -5.66
N GLU A 39 4.17 -8.19 -5.59
CA GLU A 39 5.45 -7.46 -5.73
C GLU A 39 5.66 -6.83 -7.12
N ARG A 40 4.96 -7.32 -8.15
CA ARG A 40 4.97 -6.75 -9.51
C ARG A 40 3.77 -5.84 -9.81
N GLY A 41 2.89 -5.60 -8.84
CA GLY A 41 1.65 -4.83 -9.07
C GLY A 41 0.58 -5.55 -9.90
N GLU A 42 0.82 -6.79 -10.34
CA GLU A 42 -0.13 -7.61 -11.11
C GLU A 42 -1.33 -8.09 -10.27
N ARG A 43 -1.19 -8.04 -8.94
CA ARG A 43 -2.27 -8.39 -8.00
C ARG A 43 -2.37 -7.34 -6.89
N LYS A 44 -3.58 -6.80 -6.71
CA LYS A 44 -3.87 -5.82 -5.65
C LYS A 44 -3.64 -6.43 -4.26
N LEU A 45 -3.03 -5.64 -3.39
CA LEU A 45 -2.81 -5.99 -1.99
C LEU A 45 -4.06 -5.67 -1.15
N THR A 46 -4.22 -6.38 -0.04
CA THR A 46 -5.18 -6.00 1.00
C THR A 46 -4.46 -5.27 2.12
N LYS A 47 -5.19 -4.45 2.88
CA LYS A 47 -4.62 -3.77 4.06
C LYS A 47 -4.02 -4.76 5.04
N GLU A 48 -4.67 -5.90 5.25
CA GLU A 48 -4.17 -6.96 6.13
C GLU A 48 -2.81 -7.50 5.68
N ILE A 49 -2.64 -7.76 4.37
CA ILE A 49 -1.36 -8.21 3.82
C ILE A 49 -0.28 -7.15 4.01
N VAL A 50 -0.60 -5.87 3.78
CA VAL A 50 0.34 -4.77 4.02
C VAL A 50 0.81 -4.75 5.48
N LEU A 51 -0.10 -4.92 6.44
CA LEU A 51 0.24 -5.00 7.87
C LEU A 51 1.13 -6.20 8.19
N LYS A 52 0.78 -7.39 7.67
CA LYS A 52 1.57 -8.62 7.85
C LYS A 52 2.99 -8.48 7.28
N LEU A 53 3.12 -7.88 6.10
CA LEU A 53 4.41 -7.66 5.45
C LEU A 53 5.24 -6.59 6.17
N ALA A 54 4.64 -5.50 6.63
CA ALA A 54 5.31 -4.49 7.43
C ALA A 54 5.96 -5.10 8.69
N ASN A 55 5.21 -5.95 9.41
CA ASN A 55 5.71 -6.69 10.56
C ASN A 55 6.82 -7.68 10.18
N THR A 56 6.66 -8.39 9.06
CA THR A 56 7.64 -9.37 8.56
C THR A 56 8.98 -8.73 8.24
N TYR A 57 8.95 -7.55 7.61
CA TYR A 57 10.15 -6.80 7.22
C TYR A 57 10.65 -5.84 8.29
N LYS A 58 9.97 -5.77 9.46
CA LYS A 58 10.24 -4.81 10.54
C LYS A 58 10.32 -3.37 10.03
N TYR A 59 9.40 -3.01 9.14
CA TYR A 59 9.35 -1.70 8.50
C TYR A 59 8.21 -0.85 9.07
N ASN A 60 8.30 0.47 8.88
CA ASN A 60 7.28 1.41 9.31
C ASN A 60 5.94 1.11 8.63
N VAL A 61 4.95 0.70 9.44
CA VAL A 61 3.59 0.39 8.98
C VAL A 61 2.94 1.61 8.34
N ASP A 62 3.12 2.81 8.90
CA ASP A 62 2.46 4.01 8.43
C ASP A 62 2.94 4.41 7.04
N GLU A 63 4.23 4.28 6.76
CA GLU A 63 4.78 4.55 5.43
C GLU A 63 4.22 3.61 4.36
N LEU A 64 4.12 2.31 4.67
CA LEU A 64 3.52 1.34 3.74
C LEU A 64 2.02 1.57 3.56
N LEU A 65 1.32 1.97 4.62
CA LEU A 65 -0.10 2.33 4.53
C LEU A 65 -0.33 3.59 3.71
N VAL A 66 0.56 4.59 3.78
CA VAL A 66 0.49 5.79 2.94
C VAL A 66 0.64 5.41 1.46
N LEU A 67 1.64 4.59 1.11
CA LEU A 67 1.81 4.10 -0.26
C LEU A 67 0.58 3.29 -0.73
N PHE A 68 0.10 2.36 0.10
CA PHE A 68 -1.09 1.55 -0.19
C PHE A 68 -2.32 2.41 -0.48
N LEU A 69 -2.59 3.40 0.37
CA LEU A 69 -3.75 4.27 0.24
C LEU A 69 -3.61 5.21 -0.96
N SER A 70 -2.40 5.74 -1.21
CA SER A 70 -2.12 6.58 -2.36
C SER A 70 -2.42 5.87 -3.68
N GLU A 71 -1.95 4.63 -3.83
CA GLU A 71 -2.27 3.81 -5.01
C GLU A 71 -3.76 3.56 -5.14
N ARG A 72 -4.44 3.17 -4.04
CA ARG A 72 -5.89 2.93 -4.10
C ARG A 72 -6.65 4.17 -4.54
N ILE A 73 -6.28 5.34 -4.03
CA ILE A 73 -6.88 6.61 -4.42
C ILE A 73 -6.60 6.88 -5.90
N MET A 74 -5.34 6.74 -6.34
CA MET A 74 -4.94 6.92 -7.73
C MET A 74 -5.74 6.01 -8.66
N TYR A 75 -5.81 4.71 -8.38
CA TYR A 75 -6.58 3.75 -9.18
C TYR A 75 -8.06 4.10 -9.30
N GLU A 76 -8.65 4.71 -8.28
CA GLU A 76 -10.07 5.10 -8.27
C GLU A 76 -10.33 6.34 -9.14
N ILE A 77 -9.35 7.25 -9.26
CA ILE A 77 -9.58 8.59 -9.85
C ILE A 77 -8.78 8.85 -11.13
N GLN A 78 -7.86 7.96 -11.52
CA GLN A 78 -6.94 8.19 -12.64
C GLN A 78 -7.63 8.40 -14.00
N ASP A 79 -8.76 7.74 -14.22
CA ASP A 79 -9.52 7.80 -15.48
C ASP A 79 -10.63 8.87 -15.46
N GLU A 80 -10.77 9.58 -14.33
CA GLU A 80 -11.80 10.60 -14.13
C GLU A 80 -11.29 11.98 -14.52
N ALA A 81 -11.97 12.66 -15.45
CA ALA A 81 -11.61 14.00 -15.89
C ALA A 81 -11.56 15.03 -14.74
N LEU A 82 -12.29 14.77 -13.65
CA LEU A 82 -12.32 15.61 -12.45
C LEU A 82 -11.59 14.98 -11.24
N GLY A 83 -10.81 13.92 -11.44
CA GLY A 83 -10.17 13.14 -10.37
C GLY A 83 -9.33 13.99 -9.40
N GLU A 84 -8.45 14.85 -9.93
CA GLU A 84 -7.63 15.74 -9.10
C GLU A 84 -8.48 16.73 -8.27
N LYS A 85 -9.54 17.27 -8.87
CA LYS A 85 -10.47 18.18 -8.18
C LYS A 85 -11.22 17.45 -7.07
N ALA A 86 -11.67 16.23 -7.33
CA ALA A 86 -12.32 15.37 -6.34
C ALA A 86 -11.39 15.05 -5.16
N LEU A 87 -10.12 14.74 -5.43
CA LEU A 87 -9.10 14.49 -4.41
C LEU A 87 -8.93 15.68 -3.45
N LYS A 88 -8.79 16.90 -3.98
CA LYS A 88 -8.69 18.13 -3.17
C LYS A 88 -9.94 18.42 -2.34
N VAL A 89 -11.12 18.03 -2.83
CA VAL A 89 -12.37 18.14 -2.06
C VAL A 89 -12.40 17.09 -0.94
N ALA A 90 -12.00 15.85 -1.22
CA ALA A 90 -11.94 14.77 -0.24
C ALA A 90 -10.96 15.09 0.91
N GLU A 91 -9.77 15.61 0.58
CA GLU A 91 -8.77 16.01 1.58
C GLU A 91 -9.34 17.05 2.57
N ARG A 92 -10.00 18.10 2.05
CA ARG A 92 -10.64 19.14 2.88
C ARG A 92 -11.73 18.57 3.77
N ARG A 93 -12.54 17.64 3.26
CA ARG A 93 -13.58 16.94 4.04
C ARG A 93 -12.97 16.11 5.17
N VAL A 94 -11.88 15.38 4.93
CA VAL A 94 -11.20 14.59 5.97
C VAL A 94 -10.64 15.48 7.07
N LYS A 95 -10.00 16.61 6.72
CA LYS A 95 -9.49 17.59 7.70
C LYS A 95 -10.62 18.14 8.58
N TYR A 96 -11.71 18.61 7.95
CA TYR A 96 -12.89 19.10 8.66
C TYR A 96 -13.48 18.05 9.63
N LEU A 97 -13.62 16.79 9.19
CA LEU A 97 -14.15 15.74 10.05
C LEU A 97 -13.24 15.41 11.23
N LYS A 98 -11.91 15.48 11.08
CA LYS A 98 -10.97 15.26 12.18
C LYS A 98 -11.04 16.38 13.22
N GLU A 99 -11.15 17.62 12.78
CA GLU A 99 -11.24 18.81 13.66
C GLU A 99 -12.55 18.85 14.45
N ASN A 100 -13.64 18.30 13.90
CA ASN A 100 -14.97 18.31 14.52
C ASN A 100 -15.35 17.01 15.24
N LYS A 101 -14.58 15.92 15.11
CA LYS A 101 -14.79 14.67 15.87
C LYS A 101 -14.34 14.73 17.35
N GLY A 102 -13.67 15.81 17.74
CA GLY A 102 -13.21 16.05 19.13
C GLY A 102 -14.07 17.04 19.91
N LYS A 103 -15.24 17.44 19.38
CA LYS A 103 -16.28 18.20 20.07
C LYS A 103 -17.50 17.31 20.26
#